data_AF-A0AA36F6E1-F1
#
_entry.id   AF-A0AA36F6E1-F1
#
_cell.length_a   1.000
_cell.length_b   1.000
_cell.length_c   1.000
_cell.angle_alpha   90.00
_cell.angle_beta   90.00
_cell.angle_gamma   90.00
#
_symmetry.space_group_name_H-M   'P 1'
#
loop_
_entity.id
_entity.type
_entity.pdbx_description
1 polymer ?
#
loop_
_entity_poly.entity_id
_entity_poly.type
_entity_poly.pdbx_seq_one_letter_code
_entity_poly.pdbx_strand_id
1 'polypeptide(L)'
;MDGNTSSKHSSLKDDMNAYILRASEKGRYDIVEKLLERDPKLLNATDADNYTPLHRSVYSGHVEIVKLLLSKNAKVDASTIDGWQPLHCACHWSQIDIAFLLLQNGADINAQTNGGLTPLHLAAATSCKSILEMLLMNRYLNWNLKNAANENPCQVSKCSSKNFYLFEITEDRINLLK
;
A
#
# COMPACT_ATOMS: atom_id res chain seq x y z
N MET A 1 6.69 18.30 43.13
CA MET A 1 6.75 16.90 43.56
C MET A 1 5.37 16.27 43.40
N ASP A 2 4.99 15.62 42.31
CA ASP A 2 5.26 15.73 40.88
C ASP A 2 4.16 14.89 40.21
N GLY A 3 3.84 15.21 38.96
CA GLY A 3 3.37 14.20 38.02
C GLY A 3 1.87 13.97 37.93
N ASN A 4 1.13 14.87 37.27
CA ASN A 4 0.00 14.43 36.46
C ASN A 4 -0.24 15.34 35.24
N THR A 5 0.73 15.41 34.34
CA THR A 5 0.59 16.10 33.04
C THR A 5 0.78 15.16 31.83
N SER A 6 1.04 13.86 32.03
CA SER A 6 1.24 12.93 30.90
C SER A 6 -0.06 12.39 30.30
N SER A 7 -1.19 12.41 31.03
CA SER A 7 -2.46 11.81 30.58
C SER A 7 -3.26 12.65 29.56
N LYS A 8 -3.10 13.98 29.54
CA LYS A 8 -3.78 14.85 28.54
C LYS A 8 -3.00 15.00 27.24
N HIS A 9 -1.69 14.72 27.26
CA HIS A 9 -0.83 14.87 26.09
C HIS A 9 -0.93 13.69 25.12
N SER A 10 -1.36 12.51 25.59
CA SER A 10 -1.63 11.36 24.72
C SER A 10 -2.94 11.52 23.95
N SER A 11 -4.03 11.96 24.61
CA SER A 11 -5.34 12.08 23.94
C SER A 11 -5.31 13.06 22.76
N LEU A 12 -4.66 14.22 22.92
CA LEU A 12 -4.53 15.22 21.85
C LEU A 12 -3.67 14.74 20.66
N LYS A 13 -2.65 13.91 20.92
CA LYS A 13 -1.85 13.30 19.85
C LYS A 13 -2.67 12.27 19.09
N ASP A 14 -3.43 11.45 19.81
CA ASP A 14 -4.30 10.46 19.22
C ASP A 14 -5.43 11.12 18.41
N ASP A 15 -5.96 12.25 18.89
CA ASP A 15 -6.96 13.07 18.20
C ASP A 15 -6.41 13.66 16.88
N MET A 16 -5.18 14.20 16.91
CA MET A 16 -4.56 14.80 15.72
C MET A 16 -4.13 13.75 14.69
N ASN A 17 -3.64 12.59 15.14
CA ASN A 17 -3.39 11.44 14.28
C ASN A 17 -4.70 11.02 13.59
N ALA A 18 -5.75 10.76 14.37
CA ALA A 18 -7.06 10.40 13.81
C ALA A 18 -7.58 11.46 12.83
N TYR A 19 -7.31 12.74 13.10
CA TYR A 19 -7.74 13.83 12.23
C TYR A 19 -7.03 13.84 10.87
N ILE A 20 -5.70 13.70 10.83
CA ILE A 20 -4.99 13.63 9.54
C ILE A 20 -5.38 12.38 8.76
N LEU A 21 -5.50 11.21 9.43
CA LEU A 21 -5.92 9.98 8.78
C LEU A 21 -7.31 10.12 8.14
N ARG A 22 -8.28 10.71 8.86
CA ARG A 22 -9.64 10.95 8.34
C ARG A 22 -9.65 11.99 7.24
N ALA A 23 -8.83 13.05 7.33
CA ALA A 23 -8.70 14.04 6.27
C ALA A 23 -8.15 13.41 4.98
N SER A 24 -7.13 12.54 5.10
CA SER A 24 -6.58 11.76 3.99
C SER A 24 -7.59 10.78 3.39
N GLU A 25 -8.37 10.07 4.21
CA GLU A 25 -9.43 9.16 3.75
C GLU A 25 -10.58 9.88 3.03
N LYS A 26 -10.90 11.12 3.44
CA LYS A 26 -11.99 11.93 2.86
C LYS A 26 -11.54 12.85 1.71
N GLY A 27 -10.28 12.80 1.30
CA GLY A 27 -9.80 13.56 0.15
C GLY A 27 -9.64 15.06 0.41
N ARG A 28 -9.50 15.48 1.68
CA ARG A 28 -9.40 16.90 2.05
C ARG A 28 -7.96 17.40 1.92
N TYR A 29 -7.50 17.59 0.68
CA TYR A 29 -6.13 18.01 0.35
C TYR A 29 -5.64 19.20 1.20
N ASP A 30 -6.37 20.32 1.18
CA ASP A 30 -5.97 21.56 1.88
C ASP A 30 -5.79 21.36 3.39
N ILE A 31 -6.58 20.45 3.98
CA ILE A 31 -6.48 20.15 5.41
C ILE A 31 -5.23 19.31 5.66
N VAL A 32 -5.00 18.27 4.85
CA VAL A 32 -3.78 17.44 4.98
C VAL A 32 -2.52 18.30 4.81
N GLU A 33 -2.49 19.17 3.80
CA GLU A 33 -1.35 20.08 3.57
C GLU A 33 -1.08 20.99 4.77
N LYS A 34 -2.09 21.73 5.23
CA LYS A 34 -1.96 22.63 6.40
C LYS A 34 -1.59 21.90 7.68
N LEU A 35 -2.11 20.68 7.89
CA LEU A 35 -1.75 19.87 9.05
C LEU A 35 -0.28 19.48 9.02
N LEU A 36 0.24 19.07 7.86
CA LEU A 36 1.65 18.68 7.69
C LEU A 36 2.60 19.89 7.76
N GLU A 37 2.17 21.07 7.33
CA GLU A 37 2.92 22.31 7.54
C GLU A 37 3.05 22.67 9.01
N ARG A 38 1.98 22.45 9.79
CA ARG A 38 1.95 22.74 11.22
C ARG A 38 2.70 21.70 12.05
N ASP A 39 2.54 20.42 11.73
CA ASP A 39 3.24 19.33 12.40
C ASP A 39 3.66 18.23 11.40
N PRO A 40 4.92 18.27 10.93
CA PRO A 40 5.46 17.26 10.01
C PRO A 40 5.45 15.84 10.57
N LYS A 41 5.35 15.63 11.89
CA LYS A 41 5.31 14.28 12.49
C LYS A 41 4.03 13.54 12.12
N LEU A 42 2.97 14.26 11.75
CA LEU A 42 1.70 13.68 11.32
C LEU A 42 1.82 12.90 10.00
N LEU A 43 2.89 13.13 9.22
CA LEU A 43 3.15 12.45 7.95
C LEU A 43 3.08 10.92 8.04
N ASN A 44 3.63 10.39 9.14
CA ASN A 44 3.68 8.96 9.43
C ASN A 44 2.90 8.62 10.71
N ALA A 45 1.90 9.45 11.06
CA ALA A 45 0.96 9.13 12.12
C ALA A 45 0.27 7.79 11.84
N THR A 46 -0.12 7.08 12.89
CA THR A 46 -0.82 5.81 12.77
C THR A 46 -2.09 5.79 13.62
N ASP A 47 -3.06 4.98 13.20
CA ASP A 47 -4.17 4.56 14.06
C ASP A 47 -3.84 3.25 14.79
N ALA A 48 -4.84 2.68 15.49
CA ALA A 48 -4.70 1.45 16.27
C ALA A 48 -4.28 0.22 15.44
N ASP A 49 -4.56 0.23 14.13
CA ASP A 49 -4.24 -0.86 13.19
C ASP A 49 -2.97 -0.56 12.37
N ASN A 50 -2.20 0.46 12.78
CA ASN A 50 -1.00 0.96 12.10
C ASN A 50 -1.22 1.50 10.68
N TYR A 51 -2.45 1.90 10.32
CA TYR A 51 -2.65 2.59 9.05
C TYR A 51 -2.08 4.00 9.12
N THR A 52 -1.39 4.41 8.08
CA THR A 52 -0.86 5.78 7.94
C THR A 52 -1.79 6.65 7.08
N PRO A 53 -1.62 7.99 7.06
CA PRO A 53 -2.28 8.86 6.07
C PRO A 53 -2.13 8.35 4.64
N LEU A 54 -0.97 7.78 4.30
CA LEU A 54 -0.70 7.20 2.98
C LEU A 54 -1.57 5.97 2.73
N HIS A 55 -1.75 5.07 3.71
CA HIS A 55 -2.67 3.95 3.54
C HIS A 55 -4.12 4.41 3.33
N ARG A 56 -4.57 5.40 4.10
CA ARG A 56 -5.95 5.90 4.04
C ARG A 56 -6.23 6.64 2.73
N SER A 57 -5.28 7.41 2.20
CA SER A 57 -5.43 8.05 0.89
C SER A 57 -5.40 7.06 -0.26
N VAL A 58 -4.57 6.00 -0.18
CA VAL A 58 -4.58 4.88 -1.12
C VAL A 58 -5.91 4.14 -1.05
N TYR A 59 -6.40 3.79 0.14
CA TYR A 59 -7.70 3.11 0.30
C TYR A 59 -8.84 3.83 -0.45
N SER A 60 -8.91 5.15 -0.31
CA SER A 60 -9.93 5.98 -0.96
C SER A 60 -9.59 6.43 -2.40
N GLY A 61 -8.41 6.10 -2.92
CA GLY A 61 -7.99 6.47 -4.28
C GLY A 61 -7.66 7.94 -4.49
N HIS A 62 -7.28 8.68 -3.44
CA HIS A 62 -7.00 10.12 -3.51
C HIS A 62 -5.57 10.41 -4.01
N VAL A 63 -5.38 10.31 -5.32
CA VAL A 63 -4.08 10.46 -6.02
C VAL A 63 -3.30 11.71 -5.61
N GLU A 64 -3.95 12.88 -5.54
CA GLU A 64 -3.26 14.13 -5.22
C GLU A 64 -2.74 14.16 -3.76
N ILE A 65 -3.45 13.53 -2.83
CA ILE A 65 -2.97 13.37 -1.45
C ILE A 65 -1.82 12.37 -1.40
N VAL A 66 -1.89 11.27 -2.17
CA VAL A 66 -0.76 10.33 -2.30
C VAL A 66 0.48 11.05 -2.80
N LYS A 67 0.38 11.85 -3.86
CA LYS A 67 1.49 12.66 -4.39
C LYS A 67 2.06 13.60 -3.33
N LEU A 68 1.21 14.34 -2.62
CA LEU A 68 1.62 15.26 -1.54
C LEU A 68 2.39 14.54 -0.42
N LEU A 69 1.88 13.39 0.02
CA LEU A 69 2.51 12.61 1.09
C LEU A 69 3.87 12.07 0.63
N LEU A 70 3.95 11.50 -0.58
CA LEU A 70 5.19 10.98 -1.14
C LEU A 70 6.22 12.09 -1.42
N SER A 71 5.79 13.27 -1.89
CA SER A 71 6.68 14.42 -2.09
C SER A 71 7.27 14.96 -0.79
N LYS A 72 6.62 14.68 0.34
CA LYS A 72 7.13 14.97 1.69
C LYS A 72 7.88 13.80 2.33
N ASN A 73 8.22 12.76 1.54
CA ASN A 73 8.91 11.54 1.97
C ASN A 73 8.13 10.72 3.02
N ALA A 74 6.82 10.59 2.84
CA ALA A 74 6.04 9.63 3.63
C ALA A 74 6.62 8.23 3.52
N LYS A 75 6.53 7.46 4.61
CA LYS A 75 7.06 6.10 4.69
C LYS A 75 6.27 5.18 3.75
N VAL A 76 6.84 4.89 2.58
CA VAL A 76 6.22 4.10 1.51
C VAL A 76 6.05 2.63 1.86
N ASP A 77 6.89 2.11 2.75
CA ASP A 77 6.96 0.74 3.24
C ASP A 77 6.34 0.58 4.64
N ALA A 78 5.56 1.57 5.10
CA ALA A 78 4.82 1.48 6.35
C ALA A 78 3.93 0.24 6.32
N SER A 79 3.89 -0.50 7.43
CA SER A 79 3.21 -1.79 7.51
C SER A 79 2.11 -1.74 8.58
N THR A 80 0.91 -2.19 8.23
CA THR A 80 -0.20 -2.36 9.18
C THR A 80 0.04 -3.53 10.12
N ILE A 81 -0.84 -3.74 11.10
CA ILE A 81 -0.78 -4.93 11.98
C ILE A 81 -0.80 -6.26 11.21
N ASP A 82 -1.43 -6.29 10.05
CA ASP A 82 -1.55 -7.48 9.18
C ASP A 82 -0.43 -7.59 8.14
N GLY A 83 0.56 -6.70 8.20
CA GLY A 83 1.66 -6.67 7.24
C GLY A 83 1.32 -5.95 5.93
N TRP A 84 0.17 -5.26 5.84
CA TRP A 84 -0.18 -4.55 4.61
C TRP A 84 0.65 -3.30 4.46
N GLN A 85 1.14 -3.10 3.24
CA GLN A 85 1.84 -1.88 2.84
C GLN A 85 0.97 -1.12 1.82
N PRO A 86 1.23 0.18 1.59
CA PRO A 86 0.49 0.98 0.60
C PRO A 86 0.41 0.33 -0.79
N LEU A 87 1.45 -0.39 -1.23
CA LEU A 87 1.43 -1.06 -2.54
C LEU A 87 0.47 -2.27 -2.57
N HIS A 88 0.35 -3.01 -1.47
CA HIS A 88 -0.65 -4.09 -1.33
C HIS A 88 -2.06 -3.54 -1.50
N CYS A 89 -2.34 -2.45 -0.79
CA CYS A 89 -3.58 -1.69 -0.87
C CYS A 89 -3.90 -1.26 -2.31
N ALA A 90 -2.97 -0.56 -2.97
CA ALA A 90 -3.16 -0.10 -4.35
C ALA A 90 -3.43 -1.26 -5.33
N CYS A 91 -2.74 -2.40 -5.15
CA CYS A 91 -2.94 -3.59 -5.98
C CYS A 91 -4.29 -4.26 -5.75
N HIS A 92 -4.72 -4.38 -4.49
CA HIS A 92 -6.00 -4.96 -4.13
C HIS A 92 -7.18 -4.15 -4.69
N TRP A 93 -7.09 -2.82 -4.67
CA TRP A 93 -8.13 -1.94 -5.24
C TRP A 93 -7.90 -1.56 -6.71
N SER A 94 -6.93 -2.18 -7.39
CA SER A 94 -6.63 -1.95 -8.82
C SER A 94 -6.34 -0.48 -9.19
N GLN A 95 -5.66 0.25 -8.31
CA GLN A 95 -5.34 1.66 -8.48
C GLN A 95 -3.97 1.84 -9.15
N ILE A 96 -3.95 1.78 -10.48
CA ILE A 96 -2.72 1.74 -11.30
C ILE A 96 -1.85 2.98 -11.07
N ASP A 97 -2.42 4.18 -11.14
CA ASP A 97 -1.66 5.44 -11.00
C ASP A 97 -0.97 5.53 -9.63
N ILE A 98 -1.68 5.10 -8.57
CA ILE A 98 -1.16 5.10 -7.21
C ILE A 98 -0.08 4.03 -7.04
N ALA A 99 -0.31 2.82 -7.56
CA ALA A 99 0.69 1.76 -7.54
C ALA A 99 1.98 2.17 -8.27
N PHE A 100 1.85 2.86 -9.41
CA PHE A 100 2.99 3.42 -10.14
C PHE A 100 3.75 4.46 -9.31
N LEU A 101 3.04 5.43 -8.69
CA LEU A 101 3.64 6.43 -7.82
C LEU A 101 4.39 5.80 -6.64
N LEU A 102 3.81 4.77 -6.01
CA LEU A 102 4.44 4.06 -4.90
C LEU A 102 5.73 3.36 -5.33
N LEU A 103 5.72 2.67 -6.48
CA LEU A 103 6.92 2.02 -7.03
C LEU A 103 8.02 3.04 -7.38
N GLN A 104 7.65 4.18 -7.97
CA GLN A 104 8.61 5.26 -8.24
C GLN A 104 9.25 5.82 -6.97
N ASN A 105 8.56 5.75 -5.84
CA ASN A 105 9.05 6.20 -4.53
C ASN A 105 9.68 5.08 -3.71
N GLY A 106 10.02 3.94 -4.34
CA GLY A 106 10.79 2.88 -3.70
C GLY A 106 9.97 1.88 -2.89
N ALA A 107 8.65 1.76 -3.14
CA ALA A 107 7.87 0.67 -2.59
C ALA A 107 8.47 -0.70 -3.00
N ASP A 108 8.57 -1.61 -2.05
CA ASP A 108 9.03 -2.97 -2.34
C ASP A 108 7.93 -3.75 -3.09
N ILE A 109 8.20 -4.05 -4.35
CA ILE A 109 7.29 -4.80 -5.22
C ILE A 109 7.07 -6.24 -4.75
N ASN A 110 7.96 -6.77 -3.93
CA ASN A 110 7.95 -8.14 -3.42
C ASN A 110 7.58 -8.23 -1.94
N ALA A 111 7.16 -7.11 -1.32
CA ALA A 111 6.74 -7.10 0.07
C ALA A 111 5.69 -8.20 0.33
N GLN A 112 5.70 -8.77 1.53
CA GLN A 112 4.75 -9.80 1.93
C GLN A 112 3.96 -9.35 3.15
N THR A 113 2.64 -9.53 3.11
CA THR A 113 1.79 -9.43 4.31
C THR A 113 2.10 -10.55 5.29
N ASN A 114 1.51 -10.51 6.49
CA ASN A 114 1.66 -11.61 7.46
C ASN A 114 1.14 -12.96 6.91
N GLY A 115 0.22 -12.92 5.95
CA GLY A 115 -0.27 -14.10 5.22
C GLY A 115 0.61 -14.51 4.03
N GLY A 116 1.77 -13.90 3.85
CA GLY A 116 2.69 -14.15 2.73
C GLY A 116 2.21 -13.61 1.38
N LEU A 117 1.12 -12.83 1.34
CA LEU A 117 0.60 -12.28 0.09
C LEU A 117 1.48 -11.13 -0.37
N THR A 118 1.88 -11.17 -1.65
CA THR A 118 2.61 -10.08 -2.31
C THR A 118 1.65 -9.15 -3.05
N PRO A 119 2.09 -7.95 -3.49
CA PRO A 119 1.30 -7.13 -4.40
C PRO A 119 0.82 -7.89 -5.64
N LEU A 120 1.66 -8.79 -6.19
CA LEU A 120 1.29 -9.62 -7.33
C LEU A 120 0.20 -10.65 -6.99
N HIS A 121 0.22 -11.26 -5.79
CA HIS A 121 -0.88 -12.15 -5.36
C HIS A 121 -2.21 -11.40 -5.34
N LEU A 122 -2.21 -10.18 -4.80
CA LEU A 122 -3.41 -9.37 -4.68
C LEU A 122 -3.90 -8.92 -6.06
N ALA A 123 -3.01 -8.44 -6.93
CA ALA A 123 -3.32 -8.10 -8.31
C ALA A 123 -3.85 -9.30 -9.11
N ALA A 124 -3.31 -10.51 -8.87
CA ALA A 124 -3.75 -11.74 -9.53
C ALA A 124 -5.19 -12.13 -9.17
N ALA A 125 -5.69 -11.68 -8.01
CA ALA A 125 -7.07 -11.88 -7.60
C ALA A 125 -8.04 -10.82 -8.17
N THR A 126 -7.55 -9.71 -8.75
CA THR A 126 -8.39 -8.65 -9.34
C THR A 126 -8.53 -8.83 -10.86
N SER A 127 -9.63 -8.40 -11.47
CA SER A 127 -9.79 -8.49 -12.93
C SER A 127 -9.01 -7.44 -13.73
N CYS A 128 -8.11 -6.68 -13.10
CA CYS A 128 -7.41 -5.57 -13.74
C CYS A 128 -6.10 -6.05 -14.40
N LYS A 129 -6.10 -6.17 -15.73
CA LYS A 129 -4.90 -6.57 -16.49
C LYS A 129 -3.79 -5.53 -16.41
N SER A 130 -4.13 -4.25 -16.46
CA SER A 130 -3.15 -3.17 -16.51
C SER A 130 -2.27 -3.11 -15.25
N ILE A 131 -2.82 -3.39 -14.06
CA ILE A 131 -2.01 -3.42 -12.83
C ILE A 131 -1.09 -4.64 -12.81
N LEU A 132 -1.55 -5.79 -13.32
CA LEU A 132 -0.73 -6.98 -13.49
C LEU A 132 0.43 -6.72 -14.46
N GLU A 133 0.15 -6.16 -15.64
CA GLU A 133 1.16 -5.80 -16.64
C GLU A 133 2.20 -4.84 -16.05
N MET A 134 1.75 -3.78 -15.37
CA MET A 134 2.64 -2.81 -14.73
C MET A 134 3.59 -3.48 -13.73
N LEU A 135 3.10 -4.38 -12.86
CA LEU A 135 3.95 -5.12 -11.94
C LEU A 135 4.91 -6.04 -12.69
N LEU A 136 4.42 -6.79 -13.67
CA LEU A 136 5.20 -7.74 -14.47
C LEU A 136 6.30 -7.05 -15.28
N MET A 137 6.10 -5.81 -15.73
CA MET A 137 7.14 -5.03 -16.42
C MET A 137 8.33 -4.70 -15.51
N ASN A 138 8.18 -4.80 -14.18
CA ASN A 138 9.29 -4.57 -13.26
C ASN A 138 10.23 -5.78 -13.21
N ARG A 139 11.51 -5.55 -13.51
CA ARG A 139 12.55 -6.59 -13.56
C ARG A 139 12.91 -7.21 -12.20
N TYR A 140 12.59 -6.53 -11.11
CA TYR A 140 12.90 -7.00 -9.76
C TYR A 140 11.78 -7.86 -9.17
N LEU A 141 10.65 -8.02 -9.88
CA LEU A 141 9.53 -8.80 -9.42
C LEU A 141 9.88 -10.29 -9.29
N ASN A 142 9.66 -10.84 -8.10
CA ASN A 142 9.74 -12.26 -7.84
C ASN A 142 8.33 -12.88 -7.83
N TRP A 143 7.97 -13.49 -8.95
CA TRP A 143 6.68 -14.14 -9.15
C TRP A 143 6.59 -15.53 -8.50
N ASN A 144 7.68 -16.05 -7.91
CA ASN A 144 7.72 -17.37 -7.25
C ASN A 144 7.51 -17.31 -5.74
N LEU A 145 7.37 -16.11 -5.15
CA LEU A 145 7.06 -15.96 -3.73
C LEU A 145 5.75 -16.64 -3.40
N LYS A 146 5.70 -17.28 -2.24
CA LYS A 146 4.56 -18.08 -1.81
C LYS A 146 3.86 -17.46 -0.62
N ASN A 147 2.53 -17.56 -0.63
CA ASN A 147 1.68 -17.21 0.50
C ASN A 147 1.73 -18.28 1.60
N ALA A 148 0.99 -18.06 2.69
CA ALA A 148 0.86 -19.00 3.80
C ALA A 148 0.24 -20.36 3.41
N ALA A 149 -0.50 -20.42 2.30
CA ALA A 149 -1.02 -21.66 1.72
C ALA A 149 0.00 -22.38 0.80
N ASN A 150 1.24 -21.89 0.74
CA ASN A 150 2.31 -22.41 -0.13
C ASN A 150 2.00 -22.28 -1.63
N GLU A 151 1.16 -21.31 -1.99
CA GLU A 151 0.76 -20.98 -3.36
C GLU A 151 1.48 -19.72 -3.83
N ASN A 152 1.92 -19.71 -5.09
CA ASN A 152 2.42 -18.50 -5.75
C ASN A 152 1.26 -17.71 -6.43
N PRO A 153 1.50 -16.47 -6.90
CA PRO A 153 0.47 -15.65 -7.54
C PRO A 153 -0.25 -16.34 -8.72
N CYS A 154 0.49 -17.12 -9.52
CA CYS A 154 -0.10 -17.84 -10.66
C CYS A 154 -0.99 -19.02 -10.21
N GLN A 155 -0.71 -19.64 -9.08
CA GLN A 155 -1.54 -20.69 -8.51
C GLN A 155 -2.83 -20.10 -7.92
N VAL A 156 -2.73 -18.96 -7.23
CA VAL A 156 -3.90 -18.24 -6.70
C VAL A 156 -4.84 -17.76 -7.82
N SER A 157 -4.30 -17.31 -8.97
CA SER A 157 -5.14 -16.87 -10.09
C SER A 157 -5.95 -18.02 -10.73
N LYS A 158 -5.41 -19.25 -10.74
CA LYS A 158 -6.10 -20.44 -11.26
C LYS A 158 -7.36 -20.78 -10.48
N CYS A 159 -7.28 -20.71 -9.15
CA CYS A 159 -8.43 -20.97 -8.28
C CYS A 159 -9.53 -19.93 -8.41
N SER A 160 -9.20 -18.72 -8.88
CA SER A 160 -10.14 -17.59 -8.92
C SER A 160 -10.99 -17.53 -10.20
N SER A 161 -10.79 -18.44 -11.18
CA SER A 161 -11.47 -18.51 -12.50
C SER A 161 -11.43 -17.23 -13.37
N LYS A 162 -10.86 -16.13 -12.87
CA LYS A 162 -10.98 -14.79 -13.45
C LYS A 162 -9.73 -14.27 -14.16
N ASN A 163 -8.58 -14.94 -14.00
CA ASN A 163 -7.30 -14.43 -14.52
C ASN A 163 -6.43 -15.50 -15.19
N PHE A 164 -6.84 -15.91 -16.38
CA PHE A 164 -6.00 -16.70 -17.29
C PHE A 164 -4.76 -15.91 -17.78
N TYR A 165 -4.85 -14.58 -17.81
CA TYR A 165 -3.84 -13.69 -18.39
C TYR A 165 -2.49 -13.71 -17.67
N LEU A 166 -2.48 -13.78 -16.33
CA LEU A 166 -1.22 -13.88 -15.58
C LEU A 166 -0.46 -15.17 -15.92
N PHE A 167 -1.18 -16.28 -16.13
CA PHE A 167 -0.58 -17.57 -16.47
C PHE A 167 0.14 -17.50 -17.81
N GLU A 168 -0.54 -17.00 -18.85
CA GLU A 168 0.00 -16.80 -20.20
C GLU A 168 1.28 -15.94 -20.17
N ILE A 169 1.25 -14.79 -19.48
CA ILE A 169 2.44 -13.93 -19.39
C ILE A 169 3.59 -14.63 -18.67
N THR A 170 3.32 -15.37 -17.59
CA THR A 170 4.42 -16.05 -16.88
C THR A 170 5.01 -17.20 -17.68
N GLU A 171 4.23 -17.94 -18.45
CA GLU A 171 4.76 -18.93 -19.39
C GLU A 171 5.64 -18.27 -20.44
N ASP A 172 5.18 -17.16 -21.04
CA ASP A 172 5.98 -16.40 -22.00
C ASP A 172 7.29 -15.89 -21.38
N ARG A 173 7.26 -15.37 -20.14
CA ARG A 173 8.48 -14.94 -19.44
C ARG A 173 9.42 -16.10 -19.11
N ILE A 174 8.90 -17.27 -18.76
CA ILE A 174 9.72 -18.48 -18.55
C ILE A 174 10.36 -18.91 -19.87
N ASN A 175 9.61 -18.85 -20.97
CA ASN A 175 10.08 -19.22 -22.29
C ASN A 175 11.12 -18.22 -22.83
N LEU A 176 11.03 -16.94 -22.47
CA LEU A 176 12.03 -15.91 -22.80
C LEU A 176 13.35 -16.06 -22.02
N LEU A 177 13.37 -16.84 -20.94
CA LEU A 177 14.56 -17.08 -20.10
C LEU A 177 15.23 -18.43 -20.38
N LYS A 178 14.72 -19.21 -21.34
CA LYS A 178 15.28 -20.50 -21.81
C LYS A 178 15.91 -20.34 -23.19
#